data_AF-A0A815R0R4-F1
#
_entry.id   AF-A0A815R0R4-F1
#
_cell.length_a   1.000
_cell.length_b   1.000
_cell.length_c   1.000
_cell.angle_alpha   90.00
_cell.angle_beta   90.00
_cell.angle_gamma   90.00
#
_symmetry.space_group_name_H-M   'P 1'
#
loop_
_entity.id
_entity.type
_entity.pdbx_description
1 polymer ?
#
loop_
_entity_poly.entity_id
_entity_poly.type
_entity_poly.pdbx_seq_one_letter_code
_entity_poly.pdbx_strand_id
1 'polypeptide(L)'
;IELLESRTIKLGQKTLDLERYNRSFNLRFYGFEERGTNDNIEKRVSEFLTKNLEIKIHHPVIENCHRAGVKRVGKPRPIIVRFHSRPFRQLILTSLTKLKGQKLGITVLEDLTKQMLNLYYKTRDGLDDTEKHKVVTRQGRVYIRNADKSLTLVKDH
;
A
#
# COMPACT_ATOMS: atom_id res chain seq x y z
N ILE A 1 -14.38 -6.36 35.40
CA ILE A 1 -13.17 -5.84 34.72
C ILE A 1 -12.85 -6.71 33.50
N GLU A 2 -12.70 -8.02 33.69
CA GLU A 2 -12.42 -9.01 32.62
C GLU A 2 -13.41 -9.01 31.43
N LEU A 3 -14.73 -8.87 31.69
CA LEU A 3 -15.74 -8.77 30.61
C LEU A 3 -15.58 -7.51 29.76
N LEU A 4 -15.19 -6.38 30.37
CA LEU A 4 -14.99 -5.11 29.68
C LEU A 4 -13.73 -5.18 28.82
N GLU A 5 -12.65 -5.76 29.34
CA GLU A 5 -11.41 -5.98 28.59
C GLU A 5 -11.66 -6.87 27.37
N SER A 6 -12.38 -7.98 27.55
CA SER A 6 -12.78 -8.88 26.45
C SER A 6 -13.57 -8.15 25.35
N ARG A 7 -14.51 -7.26 25.74
CA ARG A 7 -15.29 -6.45 24.79
C ARG A 7 -14.42 -5.45 24.05
N THR A 8 -13.51 -4.76 24.75
CA THR A 8 -12.59 -3.79 24.14
C THR A 8 -11.68 -4.46 23.12
N ILE A 9 -11.15 -5.64 23.43
CA ILE A 9 -10.33 -6.45 22.51
C ILE A 9 -11.13 -6.82 21.25
N LYS A 10 -12.35 -7.36 21.42
CA LYS A 10 -13.21 -7.74 20.28
C LYS A 10 -13.58 -6.54 19.41
N LEU A 11 -13.89 -5.40 20.01
CA LEU A 11 -14.20 -4.16 19.28
C LEU A 11 -12.98 -3.63 18.54
N GLY A 12 -11.80 -3.66 19.16
CA GLY A 12 -10.54 -3.31 18.52
C GLY A 12 -10.28 -4.17 17.29
N GLN A 13 -10.40 -5.50 17.43
CA GLN A 13 -10.20 -6.43 16.32
C GLN A 13 -11.17 -6.16 15.15
N LYS A 14 -12.46 -5.95 15.45
CA LYS A 14 -13.46 -5.65 14.43
C LYS A 14 -13.18 -4.33 13.71
N THR A 15 -12.73 -3.32 14.46
CA THR A 15 -12.37 -2.00 13.90
C THR A 15 -11.17 -2.13 12.95
N LEU A 16 -10.15 -2.89 13.35
CA LEU A 16 -8.97 -3.16 12.52
C LEU A 16 -9.31 -3.95 11.25
N ASP A 17 -10.21 -4.92 11.34
CA ASP A 17 -10.66 -5.69 10.20
C ASP A 17 -11.43 -4.82 9.19
N LEU A 18 -12.28 -3.92 9.68
CA LEU A 18 -13.00 -2.94 8.86
C LEU A 18 -12.05 -1.93 8.21
N GLU A 19 -11.07 -1.41 8.96
CA GLU A 19 -10.07 -0.48 8.43
C GLU A 19 -9.24 -1.16 7.32
N ARG A 20 -8.77 -2.39 7.57
CA ARG A 20 -8.03 -3.18 6.59
C ARG A 20 -8.88 -3.48 5.35
N TYR A 21 -10.16 -3.84 5.53
CA TYR A 21 -11.09 -4.06 4.43
C TYR A 21 -11.26 -2.78 3.59
N ASN A 22 -11.41 -1.61 4.24
CA ASN A 22 -11.56 -0.35 3.54
C ASN A 22 -10.30 0.04 2.76
N ARG A 23 -9.13 -0.06 3.40
CA ARG A 23 -7.82 0.27 2.79
C ARG A 23 -7.37 -0.74 1.72
N SER A 24 -7.94 -1.94 1.67
CA SER A 24 -7.56 -2.92 0.65
C SER A 24 -7.99 -2.52 -0.77
N PHE A 25 -8.74 -1.44 -0.92
CA PHE A 25 -9.03 -0.79 -2.21
C PHE A 25 -7.99 0.28 -2.58
N ASN A 26 -7.11 0.63 -1.65
CA ASN A 26 -6.19 1.74 -1.79
C ASN A 26 -4.78 1.25 -2.17
N LEU A 27 -4.06 2.09 -2.92
CA LEU A 27 -2.61 2.03 -3.08
C LEU A 27 -1.99 3.38 -2.70
N ARG A 28 -0.74 3.32 -2.24
CA ARG A 28 0.08 4.50 -1.97
C ARG A 28 1.16 4.64 -3.03
N PHE A 29 1.22 5.82 -3.63
CA PHE A 29 2.23 6.21 -4.61
C PHE A 29 3.19 7.21 -3.97
N TYR A 30 4.48 6.91 -4.01
CA TYR A 30 5.57 7.73 -3.52
C TYR A 30 6.39 8.27 -4.69
N GLY A 31 7.08 9.40 -4.48
CA GLY A 31 8.00 9.98 -5.47
C GLY A 31 7.36 10.93 -6.48
N PHE A 32 6.03 11.06 -6.50
CA PHE A 32 5.37 12.09 -7.29
C PHE A 32 5.66 13.47 -6.71
N GLU A 33 6.38 14.31 -7.44
CA GLU A 33 6.60 15.71 -7.06
C GLU A 33 5.28 16.45 -6.83
N GLU A 34 5.24 17.34 -5.84
CA GLU A 34 4.10 18.23 -5.63
C GLU A 34 4.22 19.41 -6.59
N ARG A 35 3.31 19.49 -7.57
CA ARG A 35 3.16 20.69 -8.38
C ARG A 35 2.23 21.64 -7.61
N GLY A 36 2.24 22.93 -7.96
CA GLY A 36 1.42 23.96 -7.29
C GLY A 36 -0.09 23.69 -7.35
N THR A 37 -0.89 24.74 -7.20
CA THR A 37 -2.36 24.66 -7.06
C THR A 37 -3.10 23.90 -8.16
N ASN A 38 -2.52 23.74 -9.35
CA ASN A 38 -3.12 23.04 -10.50
C ASN A 38 -2.58 21.61 -10.71
N ASP A 39 -2.03 20.96 -9.68
CA ASP A 39 -1.54 19.57 -9.78
C ASP A 39 -2.70 18.57 -9.91
N ASN A 40 -3.07 18.21 -11.14
CA ASN A 40 -4.01 17.11 -11.40
C ASN A 40 -3.32 15.76 -11.14
N ILE A 41 -3.28 15.38 -9.86
CA ILE A 41 -2.64 14.15 -9.37
C ILE A 41 -3.31 12.89 -9.92
N GLU A 42 -4.62 12.90 -10.12
CA GLU A 42 -5.35 11.75 -10.69
C GLU A 42 -4.92 11.50 -12.13
N LYS A 43 -4.87 12.54 -12.96
CA LYS A 43 -4.38 12.44 -14.34
C LYS A 43 -2.95 11.90 -14.40
N ARG A 44 -2.06 12.41 -13.54
CA ARG A 44 -0.66 11.95 -13.48
C ARG A 44 -0.51 10.49 -13.06
N VAL A 45 -1.31 10.04 -12.08
CA VAL A 45 -1.34 8.62 -11.71
C VAL A 45 -1.86 7.79 -12.88
N SER A 46 -2.93 8.23 -13.54
CA SER A 46 -3.48 7.52 -14.69
C SER A 46 -2.49 7.39 -15.84
N GLU A 47 -1.82 8.49 -16.21
CA GLU A 47 -0.75 8.51 -17.21
C GLU A 47 0.40 7.57 -16.81
N PHE A 48 0.81 7.56 -15.54
CA PHE A 48 1.83 6.67 -15.03
C PHE A 48 1.43 5.20 -15.20
N LEU A 49 0.20 4.83 -14.83
CA LEU A 49 -0.31 3.47 -14.94
C LEU A 49 -0.41 3.03 -16.40
N THR A 50 -0.91 3.89 -17.30
CA THR A 50 -1.02 3.55 -18.72
C THR A 50 0.34 3.47 -19.40
N LYS A 51 1.24 4.44 -19.18
CA LYS A 51 2.55 4.49 -19.85
C LYS A 51 3.51 3.40 -19.37
N ASN A 52 3.56 3.14 -18.06
CA ASN A 52 4.60 2.28 -17.49
C ASN A 52 4.13 0.86 -17.17
N LEU A 53 2.81 0.65 -17.00
CA LEU A 53 2.25 -0.69 -16.72
C LEU A 53 1.43 -1.25 -17.88
N GLU A 54 1.18 -0.46 -18.93
CA GLU A 54 0.32 -0.81 -20.07
C GLU A 54 -1.12 -1.15 -19.65
N ILE A 55 -1.56 -0.61 -18.52
CA ILE A 55 -2.92 -0.80 -18.02
C ILE A 55 -3.80 0.24 -18.68
N LYS A 56 -4.74 -0.22 -19.51
CA LYS A 56 -5.80 0.63 -20.06
C LYS A 56 -6.74 1.03 -18.92
N ILE A 57 -6.80 2.32 -18.63
CA ILE A 57 -7.74 2.88 -17.68
C ILE A 57 -8.99 3.27 -18.45
N HIS A 58 -10.06 2.48 -18.30
CA HIS A 58 -11.39 2.83 -18.78
C HIS A 58 -12.15 3.54 -17.65
N HIS A 59 -12.87 4.61 -17.95
CA HIS A 59 -13.41 5.52 -16.92
C HIS A 59 -14.71 4.98 -16.28
N PRO A 60 -15.01 5.27 -14.98
CA PRO A 60 -14.09 5.66 -13.90
C PRO A 60 -13.61 4.43 -13.11
N VAL A 61 -12.28 4.30 -12.93
CA VAL A 61 -11.68 3.22 -12.12
C VAL A 61 -11.10 3.74 -10.79
N ILE A 62 -10.75 5.03 -10.74
CA ILE A 62 -10.32 5.73 -9.54
C ILE A 62 -11.55 6.36 -8.90
N GLU A 63 -11.79 6.03 -7.63
CA GLU A 63 -12.87 6.61 -6.82
C GLU A 63 -12.42 7.93 -6.17
N ASN A 64 -11.17 7.97 -5.69
CA ASN A 64 -10.61 9.11 -4.99
C ASN A 64 -9.08 9.10 -5.11
N CYS A 65 -8.49 10.26 -5.34
CA CYS A 65 -7.05 10.47 -5.40
C CYS A 65 -6.68 11.73 -4.61
N HIS A 66 -5.85 11.61 -3.57
CA HIS A 66 -5.44 12.74 -2.75
C HIS A 66 -4.03 12.57 -2.16
N ARG A 67 -3.39 13.69 -1.81
CA ARG A 67 -2.12 13.69 -1.07
C ARG A 67 -2.38 13.37 0.40
N ALA A 68 -1.56 12.51 0.99
CA ALA A 68 -1.68 12.11 2.38
C ALA A 68 -0.54 12.64 3.25
N GLY A 69 -0.88 13.11 4.45
CA GLY A 69 0.08 13.59 5.45
C GLY A 69 0.41 15.09 5.32
N VAL A 70 1.30 15.52 6.20
CA VAL A 70 1.73 16.92 6.34
C VAL A 70 2.83 17.24 5.32
N LYS A 71 2.79 18.44 4.72
CA LYS A 71 3.84 18.93 3.82
C LYS A 71 5.16 19.03 4.56
N ARG A 72 6.24 18.54 3.96
CA ARG A 72 7.61 18.63 4.48
C ARG A 72 8.56 19.08 3.38
N VAL A 73 9.50 19.94 3.72
CA VAL A 73 10.52 20.43 2.79
C VAL A 73 11.33 19.25 2.24
N GLY A 74 11.54 19.22 0.92
CA GLY A 74 12.36 18.21 0.25
C GLY A 74 11.75 16.80 0.17
N LYS A 75 10.53 16.56 0.69
CA LYS A 75 9.87 15.25 0.63
C LYS A 75 8.43 15.36 0.13
N PRO A 76 8.15 15.00 -1.13
CA PRO A 76 6.79 15.00 -1.65
C PRO A 76 5.88 14.07 -0.85
N ARG A 77 4.66 14.53 -0.53
CA ARG A 77 3.68 13.69 0.16
C ARG A 77 3.26 12.51 -0.73
N PRO A 78 3.06 11.32 -0.16
CA PRO A 78 2.48 10.22 -0.91
C PRO A 78 1.08 10.57 -1.40
N ILE A 79 0.70 9.98 -2.54
CA ILE A 79 -0.67 10.01 -3.04
C ILE A 79 -1.35 8.72 -2.61
N ILE A 80 -2.51 8.81 -1.96
CA ILE A 80 -3.40 7.68 -1.75
C ILE A 80 -4.41 7.68 -2.89
N VAL A 81 -4.52 6.54 -3.57
CA VAL A 81 -5.50 6.32 -4.63
C VAL A 81 -6.40 5.18 -4.23
N ARG A 82 -7.70 5.46 -4.15
CA ARG A 82 -8.74 4.48 -3.92
C ARG A 82 -9.33 4.07 -5.27
N PHE A 83 -9.38 2.76 -5.51
CA PHE A 83 -10.00 2.20 -6.71
C PHE A 83 -11.38 1.61 -6.38
N HIS A 84 -12.27 1.57 -7.36
CA HIS A 84 -13.57 0.92 -7.19
C HIS A 84 -13.49 -0.61 -7.11
N SER A 85 -12.39 -1.21 -7.60
CA SER A 85 -12.25 -2.66 -7.77
C SER A 85 -10.96 -3.18 -7.15
N ARG A 86 -11.09 -4.12 -6.19
CA ARG A 86 -9.94 -4.86 -5.63
C ARG A 86 -9.21 -5.69 -6.67
N PRO A 87 -9.89 -6.43 -7.57
CA PRO A 87 -9.21 -7.08 -8.69
C PRO A 87 -8.37 -6.12 -9.52
N PHE A 88 -8.88 -4.93 -9.82
CA PHE A 88 -8.13 -3.93 -10.58
C PHE A 88 -6.90 -3.43 -9.80
N ARG A 89 -7.07 -3.12 -8.51
CA ARG A 89 -5.94 -2.81 -7.62
C ARG A 89 -4.89 -3.92 -7.60
N GLN A 90 -5.33 -5.18 -7.57
CA GLN A 90 -4.44 -6.33 -7.55
C GLN A 90 -3.68 -6.49 -8.88
N LEU A 91 -4.35 -6.22 -10.01
CA LEU A 91 -3.73 -6.16 -11.33
C LEU A 91 -2.61 -5.11 -11.38
N ILE A 92 -2.82 -3.92 -10.81
CA ILE A 92 -1.77 -2.90 -10.70
C ILE A 92 -0.57 -3.46 -9.93
N LEU A 93 -0.79 -4.03 -8.73
CA LEU A 93 0.29 -4.57 -7.91
C LEU A 93 1.09 -5.67 -8.60
N THR A 94 0.43 -6.60 -9.31
CA THR A 94 1.13 -7.66 -10.04
C THR A 94 1.88 -7.13 -11.25
N SER A 95 1.40 -6.03 -11.85
CA SER A 95 2.04 -5.39 -12.99
C SER A 95 3.27 -4.54 -12.62
N LEU A 96 3.45 -4.19 -11.33
CA LEU A 96 4.62 -3.40 -10.88
C LEU A 96 5.97 -4.06 -11.18
N THR A 97 5.98 -5.38 -11.45
CA THR A 97 7.19 -6.08 -11.90
C THR A 97 7.76 -5.50 -13.21
N LYS A 98 6.92 -4.91 -14.07
CA LYS A 98 7.33 -4.21 -15.29
C LYS A 98 8.21 -2.98 -15.02
N LEU A 99 8.12 -2.41 -13.82
CA LEU A 99 8.92 -1.25 -13.41
C LEU A 99 10.33 -1.61 -12.93
N LYS A 100 10.62 -2.91 -12.73
CA LYS A 100 11.94 -3.33 -12.24
C LYS A 100 13.03 -2.89 -13.21
N GLY A 101 14.07 -2.25 -12.68
CA GLY A 101 15.18 -1.70 -13.45
C GLY A 101 14.93 -0.30 -14.03
N GLN A 102 13.69 0.21 -14.00
CA GLN A 102 13.40 1.57 -14.45
C GLN A 102 13.75 2.60 -13.37
N LYS A 103 14.48 3.66 -13.74
CA LYS A 103 14.88 4.74 -12.82
C LYS A 103 13.81 5.85 -12.76
N LEU A 104 12.58 5.50 -12.39
CA LEU A 104 11.46 6.45 -12.35
C LEU A 104 11.38 7.28 -11.06
N GLY A 105 12.06 6.86 -9.98
CA GLY A 105 11.93 7.48 -8.66
C GLY A 105 10.56 7.30 -8.01
N ILE A 106 9.67 6.50 -8.60
CA ILE A 106 8.31 6.25 -8.13
C ILE A 106 8.23 4.87 -7.50
N THR A 107 7.59 4.77 -6.34
CA THR A 107 7.32 3.50 -5.65
C THR A 107 5.83 3.38 -5.34
N VAL A 108 5.26 2.21 -5.59
CA VAL A 108 3.84 1.93 -5.33
C VAL A 108 3.74 0.79 -4.31
N LEU A 109 3.02 1.02 -3.21
CA LEU A 109 2.85 0.08 -2.12
C LEU A 109 1.37 -0.05 -1.72
N GLU A 110 1.05 -1.12 -0.99
CA GLU A 110 -0.25 -1.21 -0.33
C GLU A 110 -0.44 -0.11 0.73
N ASP A 111 -1.67 0.36 0.89
CA ASP A 111 -2.05 1.23 2.01
C ASP A 111 -2.35 0.36 3.23
N LEU A 112 -1.35 0.14 4.08
CA LEU A 112 -1.48 -0.66 5.30
C LEU A 112 -2.11 0.15 6.43
N THR A 113 -2.83 -0.52 7.33
CA THR A 113 -3.18 0.06 8.64
C THR A 113 -1.91 0.35 9.44
N LYS A 114 -1.97 1.24 10.42
CA LYS A 114 -0.80 1.61 11.25
C LYS A 114 -0.18 0.38 11.91
N GLN A 115 -1.01 -0.52 12.45
CA GLN A 115 -0.56 -1.75 13.08
C GLN A 115 0.19 -2.66 12.08
N MET A 116 -0.37 -2.87 10.88
CA MET A 116 0.27 -3.73 9.87
C MET A 116 1.54 -3.10 9.30
N LEU A 117 1.60 -1.77 9.19
CA LEU A 117 2.81 -1.05 8.81
C LEU A 117 3.91 -1.19 9.87
N ASN A 118 3.56 -1.08 11.14
CA ASN A 118 4.49 -1.31 12.25
C ASN A 118 5.00 -2.75 12.24
N LEU A 119 4.11 -3.73 12.06
CA LEU A 119 4.48 -5.14 11.94
C LEU A 119 5.41 -5.39 10.75
N TYR A 120 5.15 -4.74 9.60
CA TYR A 120 6.02 -4.82 8.43
C TYR A 120 7.43 -4.33 8.74
N TYR A 121 7.57 -3.14 9.35
CA TYR A 121 8.88 -2.60 9.70
C TYR A 121 9.57 -3.45 10.77
N LYS A 122 8.88 -3.83 11.85
CA LYS A 122 9.42 -4.71 12.90
C LYS A 122 9.93 -6.04 12.33
N THR A 123 9.16 -6.67 11.45
CA THR A 123 9.56 -7.94 10.80
C THR A 123 10.78 -7.72 9.93
N ARG A 124 10.77 -6.69 9.08
CA ARG A 124 11.85 -6.41 8.15
C ARG A 124 13.15 -6.01 8.85
N ASP A 125 13.05 -5.17 9.87
CA ASP A 125 14.22 -4.65 10.59
C ASP A 125 14.82 -5.70 11.53
N GLY A 126 14.08 -6.78 11.85
CA GLY A 126 14.59 -7.97 12.53
C GLY A 126 15.28 -9.00 11.64
N LEU A 127 15.33 -8.78 10.31
CA LEU A 127 16.06 -9.63 9.37
C LEU A 127 17.36 -8.97 8.93
N ASP A 128 18.32 -9.82 8.52
CA ASP A 128 19.55 -9.37 7.85
C ASP A 128 19.24 -8.58 6.58
N ASP A 129 20.09 -7.61 6.25
CA ASP A 129 19.91 -6.72 5.10
C ASP A 129 19.71 -7.48 3.78
N THR A 130 20.41 -8.60 3.62
CA THR A 130 20.30 -9.48 2.45
C THR A 130 18.94 -10.17 2.36
N GLU A 131 18.19 -10.28 3.46
CA GLU A 131 16.92 -10.99 3.57
C GLU A 131 15.69 -10.08 3.67
N LYS A 132 15.86 -8.77 3.89
CA LYS A 132 14.76 -7.80 4.01
C LYS A 132 13.76 -7.84 2.86
N HIS A 133 14.23 -8.21 1.66
CA HIS A 133 13.40 -8.36 0.47
C HIS A 133 12.38 -9.52 0.54
N LYS A 134 12.52 -10.44 1.50
CA LYS A 134 11.59 -11.54 1.75
C LYS A 134 10.29 -11.07 2.42
N VAL A 135 10.30 -9.93 3.13
CA VAL A 135 9.10 -9.38 3.77
C VAL A 135 8.22 -8.71 2.73
N VAL A 136 7.02 -9.24 2.56
CA VAL A 136 6.05 -8.78 1.56
C VAL A 136 4.70 -8.55 2.19
N THR A 137 3.87 -7.73 1.55
CA THR A 137 2.49 -7.55 1.94
C THR A 137 1.55 -8.16 0.91
N ARG A 138 0.41 -8.65 1.40
CA ARG A 138 -0.69 -9.08 0.53
C ARG A 138 -2.01 -8.80 1.24
N GLN A 139 -2.88 -8.03 0.57
CA GLN A 139 -4.23 -7.71 1.07
C GLN A 139 -4.23 -7.10 2.48
N GLY A 140 -3.27 -6.20 2.73
CA GLY A 140 -3.14 -5.54 4.03
C GLY A 140 -2.60 -6.42 5.16
N ARG A 141 -2.01 -7.59 4.86
CA ARG A 141 -1.31 -8.46 5.82
C ARG A 141 0.16 -8.60 5.47
N VAL A 142 0.99 -8.94 6.45
CA VAL A 142 2.45 -9.10 6.32
C VAL A 142 2.81 -10.58 6.23
N TYR A 143 3.71 -10.92 5.31
CA TYR A 143 4.18 -12.27 5.06
C TYR A 143 5.70 -12.29 4.90
N ILE A 144 6.30 -13.44 5.21
CA ILE A 144 7.66 -13.79 4.81
C ILE A 144 7.57 -14.74 3.61
N ARG A 145 8.27 -14.40 2.52
CA ARG A 145 8.40 -15.26 1.36
C ARG A 145 9.51 -16.27 1.58
N ASN A 146 9.15 -17.55 1.53
CA ASN A 146 10.09 -18.67 1.67
C ASN A 146 10.81 -18.96 0.34
N ALA A 147 11.87 -19.78 0.39
CA ALA A 147 12.66 -20.14 -0.80
C ALA A 147 11.83 -20.86 -1.88
N ASP A 148 10.85 -21.66 -1.47
CA ASP A 148 9.88 -22.34 -2.34
C ASP A 148 8.78 -21.41 -2.90
N LYS A 149 8.88 -20.10 -2.64
CA LYS A 149 7.92 -19.04 -3.00
C LYS A 149 6.61 -19.10 -2.22
N SER A 150 6.43 -20.01 -1.26
CA SER A 150 5.30 -19.99 -0.33
C SER A 150 5.37 -18.76 0.59
N LEU A 151 4.23 -18.40 1.18
CA LEU A 151 4.09 -17.22 2.04
C LEU A 151 3.70 -17.64 3.45
N THR A 152 4.55 -17.36 4.43
CA THR A 152 4.25 -17.53 5.85
C THR A 152 3.63 -16.25 6.39
N LEU A 153 2.41 -16.32 6.94
CA LEU A 153 1.75 -15.18 7.56
C LEU A 153 2.49 -14.79 8.84
N VAL A 154 2.87 -13.51 8.95
CA VAL A 154 3.38 -12.96 10.20
C VAL A 154 2.20 -12.57 11.06
N LYS A 155 2.11 -13.15 12.26
CA LYS A 155 1.09 -12.81 13.25
C LYS A 155 1.61 -11.68 14.14
N ASP A 156 0.72 -10.79 14.52
CA ASP A 156 0.99 -9.85 15.61
C ASP A 156 0.83 -10.64 16.92
N HIS A 157 1.84 -10.57 17.79
CA HIS A 157 1.86 -11.22 19.10
C HIS A 157 1.58 -10.19 20.19
#